data_AF-A0A098G911-F1
#
_entry.id   AF-A0A098G911-F1
#
_cell.length_a   1.000
_cell.length_b   1.000
_cell.length_c   1.000
_cell.angle_alpha   90.00
_cell.angle_beta   90.00
_cell.angle_gamma   90.00
#
_symmetry.space_group_name_H-M   'P 1'
#
loop_
_entity.id
_entity.type
_entity.pdbx_description
1 polymer ?
#
loop_
_entity_poly.entity_id
_entity_poly.type
_entity_poly.pdbx_seq_one_letter_code
_entity_poly.pdbx_strand_id
1 'polypeptide(L)'
;MNTITKTKILSISLLVLSGLLSAPLQAAHQKKSSDDAEQAEAKKEKDNERYPIGCRPVGYKESLKIISLFPGKEGALQSMYFFFNTKPQTISLYQMRDKDSEYSTRYNHAIKPRSWAVLATGEPLVKFICTLGDGKAAYGQIVDCGDTIKICEYVNVKFGLNNKGNFWIVDSNTRNGAVNEVVHYGIIPGV
;
A
#
# COMPACT_ATOMS: atom_id res chain seq x y z
N MET A 1 -79.95 -60.80 -3.18
CA MET A 1 -80.30 -59.36 -3.22
C MET A 1 -79.64 -58.70 -2.01
N ASN A 2 -78.30 -58.60 -2.03
CA ASN A 2 -77.45 -57.40 -2.29
C ASN A 2 -77.44 -56.41 -1.10
N THR A 3 -76.58 -56.65 -0.08
CA THR A 3 -75.25 -56.02 0.22
C THR A 3 -75.34 -54.56 0.72
N ILE A 4 -75.13 -54.23 2.02
CA ILE A 4 -73.84 -54.01 2.75
C ILE A 4 -73.01 -52.89 2.06
N THR A 5 -72.63 -51.72 2.62
CA THR A 5 -71.97 -51.39 3.91
C THR A 5 -71.90 -49.87 4.20
N LYS A 6 -71.99 -49.52 5.50
CA LYS A 6 -71.38 -48.47 6.34
C LYS A 6 -70.59 -47.27 5.74
N THR A 7 -70.81 -46.08 6.33
CA THR A 7 -69.88 -44.93 6.31
C THR A 7 -69.73 -44.35 7.73
N LYS A 8 -68.48 -44.10 8.15
CA LYS A 8 -68.04 -43.53 9.44
C LYS A 8 -67.54 -42.09 9.20
N ILE A 9 -67.99 -41.09 9.96
CA ILE A 9 -67.36 -40.43 11.14
C ILE A 9 -66.32 -39.31 10.82
N LEU A 10 -66.52 -38.20 11.56
CA LEU A 10 -65.61 -37.18 12.11
C LEU A 10 -65.35 -35.84 11.38
N SER A 11 -65.69 -34.81 12.15
CA SER A 11 -65.45 -33.37 12.05
C SER A 11 -63.98 -33.01 12.33
N ILE A 12 -63.49 -31.90 11.75
CA ILE A 12 -62.58 -30.90 12.36
C ILE A 12 -62.43 -29.74 11.36
N SER A 13 -62.67 -28.51 11.85
CA SER A 13 -62.49 -27.24 11.16
C SER A 13 -61.02 -26.81 11.17
N LEU A 14 -60.52 -26.25 10.06
CA LEU A 14 -59.36 -25.34 10.07
C LEU A 14 -59.42 -24.37 8.87
N LEU A 15 -59.43 -23.08 9.17
CA LEU A 15 -59.39 -21.95 8.23
C LEU A 15 -57.99 -21.81 7.63
N VAL A 16 -57.90 -21.61 6.31
CA VAL A 16 -56.68 -21.17 5.61
C VAL A 16 -57.00 -19.95 4.75
N LEU A 17 -56.24 -18.88 5.04
CA LEU A 17 -56.16 -17.58 4.37
C LEU A 17 -55.42 -17.72 3.03
N SER A 18 -55.91 -17.12 1.94
CA SER A 18 -55.11 -16.89 0.72
C SER A 18 -55.66 -15.74 -0.14
N GLY A 19 -54.76 -14.88 -0.63
CA GLY A 19 -55.08 -13.77 -1.54
C GLY A 19 -53.94 -12.75 -1.71
N LEU A 20 -52.81 -13.19 -2.28
CA LEU A 20 -51.57 -12.44 -2.57
C LEU A 20 -51.67 -11.67 -3.90
N LEU A 21 -51.28 -10.39 -3.90
CA LEU A 21 -50.82 -9.64 -5.08
C LEU A 21 -49.74 -8.64 -4.66
N SER A 22 -48.49 -9.10 -4.63
CA SER A 22 -47.29 -8.25 -4.54
C SER A 22 -46.19 -8.88 -5.40
N ALA A 23 -45.90 -8.30 -6.56
CA ALA A 23 -44.75 -8.69 -7.37
C ALA A 23 -43.46 -8.13 -6.73
N PRO A 24 -42.41 -8.95 -6.50
CA PRO A 24 -41.13 -8.42 -6.08
C PRO A 24 -40.40 -7.87 -7.30
N LEU A 25 -40.06 -6.57 -7.24
CA LEU A 25 -39.08 -5.96 -8.13
C LEU A 25 -37.72 -6.63 -7.88
N GLN A 26 -37.30 -7.55 -8.74
CA GLN A 26 -35.95 -8.11 -8.70
C GLN A 26 -34.97 -7.04 -9.20
N ALA A 27 -34.29 -6.38 -8.27
CA ALA A 27 -33.06 -5.66 -8.56
C ALA A 27 -32.01 -6.69 -9.03
N ALA A 28 -31.72 -6.70 -10.34
CA ALA A 28 -30.69 -7.53 -10.92
C ALA A 28 -29.31 -7.09 -10.37
N HIS A 29 -28.80 -7.79 -9.38
CA HIS A 29 -27.38 -7.75 -9.04
C HIS A 29 -26.60 -8.26 -10.25
N GLN A 30 -26.07 -7.35 -11.07
CA GLN A 30 -25.08 -7.71 -12.07
C GLN A 30 -23.88 -8.31 -11.36
N LYS A 31 -23.74 -9.64 -11.48
CA LYS A 31 -22.57 -10.37 -11.02
C LYS A 31 -21.40 -9.89 -11.88
N LYS A 32 -20.60 -8.98 -11.32
CA LYS A 32 -19.38 -8.46 -11.95
C LYS A 32 -18.55 -9.67 -12.40
N SER A 33 -18.24 -9.74 -13.70
CA SER A 33 -17.49 -10.87 -14.25
C SER A 33 -16.09 -10.93 -13.64
N SER A 34 -15.49 -12.13 -13.61
CA SER A 34 -14.09 -12.32 -13.19
C SER A 34 -13.15 -11.39 -13.94
N ASP A 35 -13.43 -11.20 -15.23
CA ASP A 35 -12.60 -10.45 -16.15
C ASP A 35 -12.67 -8.94 -15.86
N ASP A 36 -13.85 -8.43 -15.46
CA ASP A 36 -14.02 -7.04 -15.02
C ASP A 36 -13.38 -6.77 -13.66
N ALA A 37 -13.25 -7.80 -12.81
CA ALA A 37 -12.57 -7.69 -11.52
C ALA A 37 -11.05 -7.64 -11.71
N GLU A 38 -10.50 -8.55 -12.52
CA GLU A 38 -9.07 -8.63 -12.84
C GLU A 38 -8.58 -7.36 -13.56
N GLN A 39 -9.32 -6.87 -14.55
CA GLN A 39 -8.97 -5.61 -15.23
C GLN A 39 -9.00 -4.40 -14.28
N ALA A 40 -9.95 -4.37 -13.33
CA ALA A 40 -10.03 -3.30 -12.34
C ALA A 40 -8.88 -3.33 -11.35
N GLU A 41 -8.42 -4.52 -10.95
CA GLU A 41 -7.26 -4.71 -10.08
C GLU A 41 -5.96 -4.32 -10.79
N ALA A 42 -5.74 -4.79 -12.02
CA ALA A 42 -4.57 -4.41 -12.82
C ALA A 42 -4.49 -2.88 -13.03
N LYS A 43 -5.64 -2.23 -13.25
CA LYS A 43 -5.69 -0.76 -13.37
C LYS A 43 -5.34 -0.04 -12.06
N LYS A 44 -5.83 -0.53 -10.92
CA LYS A 44 -5.48 0.01 -9.60
C LYS A 44 -4.01 -0.17 -9.30
N GLU A 45 -3.45 -1.33 -9.62
CA GLU A 45 -2.04 -1.63 -9.41
C GLU A 45 -1.15 -0.70 -10.25
N LYS A 46 -1.48 -0.51 -11.54
CA LYS A 46 -0.78 0.42 -12.41
C LYS A 46 -0.88 1.88 -11.95
N ASP A 47 -2.03 2.29 -11.40
CA ASP A 47 -2.15 3.62 -10.80
C ASP A 47 -1.27 3.75 -9.55
N ASN A 48 -1.20 2.69 -8.74
CA ASN A 48 -0.39 2.65 -7.54
C ASN A 48 1.11 2.89 -7.83
N GLU A 49 1.65 2.44 -8.96
CA GLU A 49 3.07 2.64 -9.32
C GLU A 49 3.45 4.09 -9.66
N ARG A 50 2.47 4.96 -9.94
CA ARG A 50 2.75 6.34 -10.34
C ARG A 50 3.28 7.13 -9.16
N TYR A 51 4.13 8.12 -9.45
CA TYR A 51 4.57 9.04 -8.39
C TYR A 51 3.38 9.76 -7.76
N PRO A 52 3.39 9.94 -6.43
CA PRO A 52 2.49 10.88 -5.77
C PRO A 52 2.58 12.28 -6.41
N ILE A 53 1.46 13.01 -6.40
CA ILE A 53 1.40 14.37 -6.95
C ILE A 53 2.37 15.27 -6.18
N GLY A 54 3.24 16.01 -6.90
CA GLY A 54 4.27 16.88 -6.32
C GLY A 54 5.60 16.19 -6.02
N CYS A 55 5.63 14.85 -6.00
CA CYS A 55 6.85 14.08 -5.79
C CYS A 55 7.63 13.95 -7.10
N ARG A 56 8.92 14.29 -7.10
CA ARG A 56 9.77 14.33 -8.31
C ARG A 56 10.92 13.32 -8.20
N PRO A 57 11.34 12.68 -9.30
CA PRO A 57 12.46 11.72 -9.29
C PRO A 57 13.82 12.44 -9.20
N VAL A 58 14.06 13.12 -8.07
CA VAL A 58 15.23 13.95 -7.78
C VAL A 58 15.75 13.65 -6.38
N GLY A 59 16.89 14.23 -5.99
CA GLY A 59 17.46 14.05 -4.66
C GLY A 59 18.18 12.71 -4.43
N TYR A 60 18.31 11.86 -5.45
CA TYR A 60 19.01 10.58 -5.33
C TYR A 60 19.89 10.27 -6.54
N LYS A 61 20.80 9.29 -6.39
CA LYS A 61 21.59 8.68 -7.45
C LYS A 61 21.66 7.18 -7.27
N GLU A 62 21.61 6.47 -8.39
CA GLU A 62 21.85 5.02 -8.46
C GLU A 62 23.26 4.77 -9.00
N SER A 63 24.01 3.89 -8.34
CA SER A 63 25.35 3.49 -8.79
C SER A 63 25.73 2.15 -8.18
N LEU A 64 26.26 1.23 -9.00
CA LEU A 64 26.80 -0.06 -8.54
C LEU A 64 25.84 -0.82 -7.59
N LYS A 65 24.54 -0.90 -7.95
CA LYS A 65 23.46 -1.54 -7.16
C LYS A 65 23.07 -0.82 -5.87
N ILE A 66 23.62 0.35 -5.60
CA ILE A 66 23.37 1.16 -4.41
C ILE A 66 22.51 2.36 -4.80
N ILE A 67 21.59 2.75 -3.93
CA ILE A 67 20.94 4.06 -3.97
C ILE A 67 21.58 5.01 -2.96
N SER A 68 21.89 6.22 -3.38
CA SER A 68 22.39 7.31 -2.54
C SER A 68 21.39 8.44 -2.55
N LEU A 69 20.87 8.84 -1.39
CA LEU A 69 20.02 10.00 -1.19
C LEU A 69 20.87 11.19 -0.80
N PHE A 70 20.47 12.38 -1.25
CA PHE A 70 21.12 13.66 -0.95
C PHE A 70 20.11 14.63 -0.36
N PRO A 71 19.63 14.40 0.88
CA PRO A 71 18.68 15.28 1.54
C PRO A 71 19.16 16.74 1.57
N GLY A 72 18.22 17.65 1.33
CA GLY A 72 18.43 19.09 1.32
C GLY A 72 19.25 19.67 0.18
N LYS A 73 19.73 18.85 -0.75
CA LYS A 73 20.34 19.34 -1.99
C LYS A 73 19.39 20.21 -2.82
N GLU A 74 18.09 19.92 -2.77
CA GLU A 74 17.05 20.67 -3.49
C GLU A 74 16.49 21.87 -2.68
N GLY A 75 17.04 22.16 -1.49
CA GLY A 75 16.81 23.42 -0.76
C GLY A 75 16.11 23.31 0.60
N ALA A 76 15.54 22.16 0.97
CA ALA A 76 14.91 21.96 2.29
C ALA A 76 15.91 21.41 3.33
N LEU A 77 15.88 21.88 4.58
CA LEU A 77 16.76 21.33 5.64
C LEU A 77 16.47 19.85 5.98
N GLN A 78 15.29 19.36 5.60
CA GLN A 78 14.86 17.99 5.78
C GLN A 78 14.08 17.59 4.53
N SER A 79 14.42 16.43 3.99
CA SER A 79 13.78 15.87 2.80
C SER A 79 12.83 14.75 3.18
N MET A 80 11.84 14.53 2.33
CA MET A 80 10.91 13.42 2.42
C MET A 80 10.93 12.61 1.13
N TYR A 81 11.39 11.36 1.23
CA TYR A 81 11.54 10.45 0.11
C TYR A 81 10.46 9.37 0.14
N PHE A 82 9.88 9.10 -1.01
CA PHE A 82 8.95 8.02 -1.23
C PHE A 82 9.66 6.91 -2.03
N PHE A 83 9.56 5.68 -1.55
CA PHE A 83 10.17 4.49 -2.13
C PHE A 83 9.08 3.52 -2.54
N PHE A 84 9.02 3.17 -3.81
CA PHE A 84 8.10 2.18 -4.32
C PHE A 84 8.82 0.89 -4.67
N ASN A 85 8.39 -0.21 -4.07
CA ASN A 85 8.85 -1.54 -4.45
C ASN A 85 8.17 -2.00 -5.75
N THR A 86 8.95 -2.10 -6.83
CA THR A 86 8.43 -2.52 -8.13
C THR A 86 8.21 -4.04 -8.22
N LYS A 87 8.81 -4.82 -7.30
CA LYS A 87 8.80 -6.27 -7.32
C LYS A 87 7.57 -6.87 -6.62
N PRO A 88 7.17 -8.10 -7.01
CA PRO A 88 6.11 -8.85 -6.33
C PRO A 88 6.58 -9.51 -5.02
N GLN A 89 7.86 -9.37 -4.66
CA GLN A 89 8.43 -9.81 -3.39
C GLN A 89 8.81 -8.62 -2.51
N THR A 90 8.91 -8.85 -1.19
CA THR A 90 9.44 -7.85 -0.26
C THR A 90 10.89 -7.51 -0.62
N ILE A 91 11.21 -6.21 -0.63
CA ILE A 91 12.57 -5.69 -0.77
C ILE A 91 13.00 -5.08 0.56
N SER A 92 14.13 -5.52 1.07
CA SER A 92 14.77 -4.95 2.25
C SER A 92 15.83 -3.93 1.83
N LEU A 93 15.82 -2.78 2.49
CA LEU A 93 16.82 -1.72 2.39
C LEU A 93 17.76 -1.83 3.59
N TYR A 94 19.05 -1.99 3.32
CA TYR A 94 20.09 -1.98 4.34
C TYR A 94 20.94 -0.74 4.20
N GLN A 95 20.96 0.09 5.24
CA GLN A 95 21.75 1.30 5.26
C GLN A 95 23.24 0.94 5.27
N MET A 96 23.97 1.44 4.28
CA MET A 96 25.43 1.41 4.31
C MET A 96 25.90 2.52 5.23
N ARG A 97 26.75 2.17 6.19
CA ARG A 97 27.32 3.11 7.16
C ARG A 97 28.81 3.25 6.94
N ASP A 98 29.28 4.48 6.96
CA ASP A 98 30.67 4.88 7.15
C ASP A 98 30.86 5.50 8.54
N LYS A 99 32.10 5.91 8.85
CA LYS A 99 32.49 6.48 10.14
C LYS A 99 31.65 7.70 10.54
N ASP A 100 31.26 8.53 9.58
CA ASP A 100 30.47 9.74 9.83
C ASP A 100 29.02 9.41 10.18
N SER A 101 28.50 8.31 9.63
CA SER A 101 27.17 7.78 9.96
C SER A 101 27.14 6.82 11.16
N GLU A 102 28.24 6.57 11.88
CA GLU A 102 28.28 5.62 13.02
C GLU A 102 27.38 6.02 14.20
N TYR A 103 27.07 7.32 14.32
CA TYR A 103 26.20 7.86 15.37
C TYR A 103 24.80 8.21 14.87
N SER A 104 24.51 8.04 13.57
CA SER A 104 23.18 8.29 13.02
C SER A 104 22.17 7.21 13.43
N THR A 105 20.89 7.56 13.35
CA THR A 105 19.79 6.59 13.40
C THR A 105 19.96 5.55 12.30
N ARG A 106 19.60 4.28 12.58
CA ARG A 106 19.60 3.20 11.59
C ARG A 106 18.34 3.29 10.73
N TYR A 107 18.51 3.24 9.40
CA TYR A 107 17.41 3.33 8.45
C TYR A 107 17.04 2.00 7.78
N ASN A 108 17.53 0.86 8.27
CA ASN A 108 17.17 -0.44 7.71
C ASN A 108 15.65 -0.60 7.67
N HIS A 109 15.12 -1.09 6.55
CA HIS A 109 13.67 -1.15 6.33
C HIS A 109 13.27 -2.28 5.40
N ALA A 110 12.01 -2.69 5.43
CA ALA A 110 11.46 -3.67 4.51
C ALA A 110 10.17 -3.15 3.87
N ILE A 111 10.12 -3.15 2.54
CA ILE A 111 8.99 -2.66 1.76
C ILE A 111 8.26 -3.85 1.14
N LYS A 112 6.99 -4.02 1.52
CA LYS A 112 6.12 -5.07 0.99
C LYS A 112 6.00 -5.00 -0.54
N PRO A 113 5.62 -6.11 -1.19
CA PRO A 113 5.39 -6.12 -2.63
C PRO A 113 4.53 -4.94 -3.09
N ARG A 114 4.92 -4.31 -4.20
CA ARG A 114 4.05 -3.35 -4.92
C ARG A 114 3.52 -2.22 -4.03
N SER A 115 4.31 -1.80 -3.05
CA SER A 115 3.92 -0.85 -2.00
C SER A 115 4.90 0.31 -1.90
N TRP A 116 4.40 1.44 -1.38
CA TRP A 116 5.15 2.63 -1.06
C TRP A 116 5.57 2.65 0.41
N ALA A 117 6.79 3.09 0.67
CA ALA A 117 7.31 3.47 1.98
C ALA A 117 7.77 4.93 1.94
N VAL A 118 7.85 5.57 3.10
CA VAL A 118 8.20 7.00 3.19
C VAL A 118 9.25 7.21 4.28
N LEU A 119 10.37 7.83 3.91
CA LEU A 119 11.45 8.22 4.82
C LEU A 119 11.50 9.74 4.92
N ALA A 120 11.50 10.27 6.14
CA ALA A 120 11.93 11.63 6.41
C ALA A 120 13.37 11.61 6.93
N THR A 121 14.24 12.44 6.37
CA THR A 121 15.63 12.54 6.84
C THR A 121 16.25 13.89 6.51
N GLY A 122 17.08 14.39 7.42
CA GLY A 122 17.98 15.53 7.24
C GLY A 122 19.45 15.15 7.25
N GLU A 123 19.78 13.86 7.18
CA GLU A 123 21.17 13.41 7.04
C GLU A 123 21.73 13.86 5.69
N PRO A 124 22.97 14.35 5.59
CA PRO A 124 23.51 14.89 4.34
C PRO A 124 23.67 13.82 3.24
N LEU A 125 23.81 12.56 3.63
CA LEU A 125 23.98 11.43 2.73
C LEU A 125 23.45 10.15 3.37
N VAL A 126 22.54 9.46 2.67
CA VAL A 126 22.04 8.14 3.09
C VAL A 126 22.23 7.17 1.94
N LYS A 127 22.83 6.01 2.20
CA LYS A 127 23.09 4.98 1.20
C LYS A 127 22.39 3.69 1.56
N PHE A 128 21.74 3.04 0.59
CA PHE A 128 21.14 1.71 0.80
C PHE A 128 21.62 0.69 -0.22
N ILE A 129 21.75 -0.55 0.25
CA ILE A 129 21.77 -1.77 -0.57
C ILE A 129 20.39 -2.41 -0.47
N CYS A 130 19.91 -2.96 -1.58
CA CYS A 130 18.61 -3.63 -1.67
C CYS A 130 18.80 -5.15 -1.70
N THR A 131 17.93 -5.87 -1.01
CA THR A 131 17.94 -7.33 -1.01
C THR A 131 16.54 -7.90 -1.14
N LEU A 132 16.42 -9.07 -1.75
CA LEU A 132 15.17 -9.83 -1.79
C LEU A 132 14.95 -10.57 -0.46
N GLY A 133 13.77 -10.41 0.12
CA GLY A 133 13.34 -11.09 1.34
C GLY A 133 12.86 -10.12 2.43
N ASP A 134 12.42 -10.66 3.56
CA ASP A 134 11.91 -9.90 4.71
C ASP A 134 13.01 -9.60 5.75
N GLY A 135 14.28 -9.75 5.36
CA GLY A 135 15.43 -9.54 6.24
C GLY A 135 15.65 -10.61 7.32
N LYS A 136 14.90 -11.72 7.30
CA LYS A 136 15.12 -12.86 8.22
C LYS A 136 16.25 -13.80 7.82
N ALA A 137 16.65 -13.78 6.54
CA ALA A 137 17.88 -14.42 6.09
C ALA A 137 19.05 -13.43 6.26
N ALA A 138 20.22 -13.92 6.70
CA ALA A 138 21.34 -13.10 7.19
C ALA A 138 21.65 -11.84 6.36
N TYR A 139 21.53 -11.88 5.02
CA TYR A 139 21.59 -10.70 4.15
C TYR A 139 20.65 -10.74 2.92
N GLY A 140 19.78 -11.74 2.77
CA GLY A 140 18.99 -11.93 1.54
C GLY A 140 19.83 -12.01 0.26
N GLN A 141 19.20 -12.09 -0.91
CA GLN A 141 19.91 -11.97 -2.19
C GLN A 141 20.05 -10.48 -2.54
N ILE A 142 21.29 -9.98 -2.67
CA ILE A 142 21.55 -8.60 -3.10
C ILE A 142 21.03 -8.40 -4.54
N VAL A 143 20.24 -7.36 -4.73
CA VAL A 143 19.67 -6.96 -6.02
C VAL A 143 20.02 -5.52 -6.34
N ASP A 144 19.89 -5.13 -7.61
CA ASP A 144 20.08 -3.74 -8.01
C ASP A 144 18.92 -2.88 -7.49
N CYS A 145 19.25 -1.89 -6.66
CA CYS A 145 18.25 -0.94 -6.16
C CYS A 145 17.57 -0.15 -7.29
N GLY A 146 18.29 0.23 -8.35
CA GLY A 146 17.71 1.03 -9.45
C GLY A 146 16.65 0.26 -10.23
N ASP A 147 16.79 -1.06 -10.32
CA ASP A 147 15.82 -1.93 -10.99
C ASP A 147 14.67 -2.40 -10.09
N THR A 148 14.74 -2.15 -8.78
CA THR A 148 13.81 -2.72 -7.79
C THR A 148 13.03 -1.67 -7.03
N ILE A 149 13.59 -0.47 -6.85
CA ILE A 149 13.00 0.60 -6.07
C ILE A 149 12.89 1.86 -6.92
N LYS A 150 11.67 2.37 -7.06
CA LYS A 150 11.40 3.65 -7.68
C LYS A 150 11.33 4.73 -6.59
N ILE A 151 12.14 5.79 -6.73
CA ILE A 151 12.26 6.83 -5.70
C ILE A 151 11.76 8.17 -6.24
N CYS A 152 11.15 8.96 -5.36
CA CYS A 152 10.94 10.38 -5.59
C CYS A 152 11.06 11.17 -4.27
N GLU A 153 11.33 12.47 -4.40
CA GLU A 153 11.45 13.41 -3.30
C GLU A 153 10.33 14.46 -3.37
N TYR A 154 9.79 14.81 -2.20
CA TYR A 154 9.03 16.04 -1.99
C TYR A 154 9.98 17.17 -1.57
N VAL A 155 10.42 17.95 -2.56
CA VAL A 155 11.38 19.05 -2.35
C VAL A 155 10.80 20.21 -1.52
N ASN A 156 9.48 20.42 -1.57
CA ASN A 156 8.78 21.51 -0.90
C ASN A 156 7.96 21.02 0.31
N VAL A 157 8.53 20.20 1.16
CA VAL A 157 7.82 19.65 2.33
C VAL A 157 7.85 20.62 3.52
N LYS A 158 6.72 20.75 4.24
CA LYS A 158 6.66 21.49 5.51
C LYS A 158 6.46 20.53 6.67
N PHE A 159 7.48 20.44 7.52
CA PHE A 159 7.42 19.70 8.77
C PHE A 159 6.95 20.61 9.90
N GLY A 160 5.96 20.16 10.67
CA GLY A 160 5.70 20.73 12.00
C GLY A 160 6.94 20.57 12.90
N LEU A 161 7.14 21.47 13.86
CA LEU A 161 8.36 21.47 14.71
C LEU A 161 8.60 20.12 15.40
N ASN A 162 7.53 19.44 15.83
CA ASN A 162 7.60 18.15 16.52
C ASN A 162 7.71 16.94 15.56
N ASN A 163 7.61 17.18 14.25
CA ASN A 163 7.63 16.12 13.22
C ASN A 163 8.95 16.11 12.45
N LYS A 164 9.95 16.87 12.91
CA LYS A 164 11.30 16.87 12.35
C LYS A 164 12.11 15.70 12.89
N GLY A 165 12.98 15.14 12.06
CA GLY A 165 13.88 14.07 12.46
C GLY A 165 14.14 13.07 11.34
N ASN A 166 14.79 11.96 11.71
CA ASN A 166 15.14 10.89 10.79
C ASN A 166 14.38 9.60 11.13
N PHE A 167 13.32 9.29 10.38
CA PHE A 167 12.47 8.14 10.65
C PHE A 167 11.62 7.75 9.43
N TRP A 168 11.21 6.48 9.39
CA TRP A 168 10.20 5.99 8.46
C TRP A 168 8.83 6.46 8.92
N ILE A 169 8.12 7.20 8.07
CA ILE A 169 6.76 7.65 8.32
C ILE A 169 5.76 6.54 7.94
N VAL A 170 6.05 5.85 6.84
CA VAL A 170 5.18 4.81 6.27
C VAL A 170 6.02 3.58 5.98
N ASP A 171 5.60 2.44 6.53
CA ASP A 171 6.31 1.17 6.32
C ASP A 171 6.03 0.59 4.93
N SER A 172 4.75 0.46 4.58
CA SER A 172 4.27 -0.10 3.32
C SER A 172 2.79 0.18 3.13
N ASN A 173 2.44 0.98 2.12
CA ASN A 173 1.06 1.31 1.80
C ASN A 173 0.87 1.50 0.28
N THR A 174 -0.38 1.67 -0.16
CA THR A 174 -0.69 2.23 -1.48
C THR A 174 -0.20 3.66 -1.60
N ARG A 175 -0.07 4.18 -2.84
CA ARG A 175 0.35 5.54 -3.16
C ARG A 175 -0.45 6.58 -2.38
N ASN A 176 -1.77 6.49 -2.45
CA ASN A 176 -2.67 7.43 -1.78
C ASN A 176 -2.67 7.21 -0.26
N GLY A 177 -2.57 5.96 0.19
CA GLY A 177 -2.46 5.65 1.62
C GLY A 177 -1.19 6.23 2.25
N ALA A 178 -0.06 6.12 1.57
CA ALA A 178 1.22 6.69 2.02
C ALA A 178 1.15 8.23 2.11
N VAL A 179 0.57 8.90 1.12
CA VAL A 179 0.35 10.36 1.18
C VAL A 179 -0.57 10.74 2.34
N ASN A 180 -1.67 9.99 2.54
CA ASN A 180 -2.61 10.26 3.62
C ASN A 180 -1.97 10.07 5.01
N GLU A 181 -1.12 9.05 5.18
CA GLU A 181 -0.40 8.83 6.44
C GLU A 181 0.61 9.94 6.73
N VAL A 182 1.32 10.44 5.72
CA VAL A 182 2.20 11.62 5.87
C VAL A 182 1.41 12.84 6.37
N VAL A 183 0.25 13.10 5.76
CA VAL A 183 -0.62 14.21 6.18
C VAL A 183 -1.17 13.98 7.58
N HIS A 184 -1.56 12.75 7.91
CA HIS A 184 -2.05 12.37 9.24
C HIS A 184 -0.98 12.53 10.32
N TYR A 185 0.29 12.26 9.98
CA TYR A 185 1.44 12.53 10.85
C TYR A 185 1.66 14.04 11.10
N GLY A 186 1.00 14.92 10.32
CA GLY A 186 1.13 16.37 10.43
C GLY A 186 2.31 16.92 9.62
N ILE A 187 2.63 16.27 8.50
CA ILE A 187 3.61 16.75 7.51
C ILE A 187 2.85 17.14 6.25
N ILE A 188 3.16 18.31 5.69
CA ILE A 188 2.47 18.81 4.50
C ILE A 188 3.37 18.58 3.28
N PRO A 189 3.05 17.62 2.40
CA PRO A 189 3.74 17.48 1.12
C PRO A 189 3.37 18.67 0.22
N GLY A 190 4.35 19.53 -0.08
CA GLY A 190 4.14 20.61 -1.05
C GLY A 190 4.16 20.09 -2.49
N VAL A 191 3.39 20.75 -3.34
CA VAL A 191 3.33 20.48 -4.79
C VAL A 191 4.34 21.31 -5.58
#